data_AF-A0A9D6S9P9-F1
#
_entry.id   AF-A0A9D6S9P9-F1
#
_cell.length_a   1.000
_cell.length_b   1.000
_cell.length_c   1.000
_cell.angle_alpha   90.00
_cell.angle_beta   90.00
_cell.angle_gamma   90.00
#
_symmetry.space_group_name_H-M   'P 1'
#
loop_
_entity.id
_entity.type
_entity.pdbx_description
1 polymer ?
#
loop_
_entity_poly.entity_id
_entity_poly.type
_entity_poly.pdbx_seq_one_letter_code
_entity_poly.pdbx_strand_id
1 'polypeptide(L)'
;MVLRPDPPVRDHFDEQELSRLTASIREHGILVPLMVRRRGDQFEVVDGDRRLAAAWQAGCREVPVMVYDLDDRQTHIQRMLANLDRHDPDPVSEAKYIAKVIHAGTFDIETFAAKLGRSLDWVEGRLTIAEMPPYMQAALAE
;
A
#
# COMPACT_ATOMS: atom_id res chain seq x y z
N MET A 1 -9.90 8.06 -17.16
CA MET A 1 -10.24 8.48 -15.77
C MET A 1 -9.56 7.51 -14.81
N VAL A 2 -8.81 8.01 -13.83
CA VAL A 2 -8.13 7.18 -12.83
C VAL A 2 -9.05 7.07 -11.60
N LEU A 3 -9.53 5.87 -11.33
CA LEU A 3 -10.24 5.50 -10.11
C LEU A 3 -9.25 5.40 -8.95
N ARG A 4 -9.61 6.03 -7.83
CA ARG A 4 -9.06 5.63 -6.53
C ARG A 4 -9.74 4.32 -6.10
N PRO A 5 -8.98 3.31 -5.66
CA PRO A 5 -9.54 2.16 -4.98
C PRO A 5 -9.99 2.55 -3.56
N ASP A 6 -10.55 1.58 -2.83
CA ASP A 6 -11.01 1.69 -1.44
C ASP A 6 -10.15 2.61 -0.57
N PRO A 7 -10.77 3.34 0.39
CA PRO A 7 -10.07 4.34 1.18
C PRO A 7 -8.83 3.75 1.88
N PRO A 8 -7.77 4.56 2.04
CA PRO A 8 -6.52 4.14 2.66
C PRO A 8 -6.77 3.57 4.06
N VAL A 9 -6.02 2.51 4.41
CA VAL A 9 -6.12 1.80 5.71
C VAL A 9 -5.72 2.66 6.91
N ARG A 10 -5.14 3.86 6.71
CA ARG A 10 -4.82 4.82 7.77
C ARG A 10 -5.61 6.12 7.58
N ASP A 11 -6.42 6.45 8.58
CA ASP A 11 -7.28 7.65 8.67
C ASP A 11 -6.53 8.97 8.89
N HIS A 12 -5.19 8.96 8.95
CA HIS A 12 -4.40 10.18 9.14
C HIS A 12 -3.26 10.23 8.14
N PHE A 13 -3.50 10.91 7.02
CA PHE A 13 -2.40 11.48 6.27
C PHE A 13 -1.84 12.64 7.08
N ASP A 14 -0.54 12.64 7.36
CA ASP A 14 0.13 13.82 7.89
C ASP A 14 -0.03 14.94 6.85
N GLU A 15 -0.84 15.96 7.20
CA GLU A 15 -1.12 17.11 6.35
C GLU A 15 0.17 17.85 5.97
N GLN A 16 1.20 17.83 6.83
CA GLN A 16 2.49 18.43 6.51
C GLN A 16 3.21 17.68 5.39
N GLU A 17 3.22 16.35 5.45
CA GLU A 17 3.84 15.54 4.39
C GLU A 17 3.10 15.71 3.06
N LEU A 18 1.76 15.72 3.09
CA LEU A 18 0.95 15.91 1.88
C LEU A 18 1.16 17.31 1.28
N SER A 19 1.24 18.35 2.13
CA SER A 19 1.52 19.71 1.70
C SER A 19 2.91 19.83 1.07
N ARG A 20 3.94 19.23 1.69
CA ARG A 20 5.30 19.18 1.13
C ARG A 20 5.32 18.48 -0.23
N LEU A 21 4.66 17.32 -0.34
CA LEU A 21 4.58 16.58 -1.60
C LEU A 21 3.83 17.39 -2.68
N THR A 22 2.76 18.08 -2.31
CA THR A 22 2.00 18.96 -3.20
C THR A 22 2.86 20.12 -3.72
N ALA A 23 3.63 20.77 -2.85
CA ALA A 23 4.55 21.84 -3.24
C ALA A 23 5.63 21.31 -4.21
N SER A 24 6.22 20.15 -3.92
CA SER A 24 7.20 19.51 -4.80
C SER A 24 6.61 19.18 -6.18
N ILE A 25 5.39 18.64 -6.24
CA ILE A 25 4.70 18.34 -7.51
C ILE A 25 4.37 19.61 -8.29
N ARG A 26 4.03 20.72 -7.64
CA ARG A 26 3.82 22.01 -8.34
C ARG A 26 5.10 22.53 -9.00
N GLU A 27 6.24 22.34 -8.35
CA GLU A 27 7.52 22.86 -8.83
C GLU A 27 8.18 21.94 -9.87
N HIS A 28 8.17 20.63 -9.63
CA HIS A 28 8.95 19.66 -10.41
C HIS A 28 8.08 18.68 -11.21
N GLY A 29 6.75 18.70 -11.01
CA GLY A 29 5.87 17.66 -11.51
C GLY A 29 5.99 16.33 -10.75
N ILE A 30 5.33 15.31 -11.26
CA ILE A 30 5.47 13.94 -10.74
C ILE A 30 6.67 13.28 -11.43
N LEU A 31 7.76 13.08 -10.68
CA LEU A 31 8.97 12.45 -11.19
C LEU A 31 8.84 10.93 -11.32
N VAL A 32 8.15 10.29 -10.37
CA VAL A 32 7.92 8.84 -10.36
C VAL A 32 6.46 8.58 -10.75
N PRO A 33 6.19 7.92 -11.90
CA PRO A 33 4.85 7.61 -12.35
C PRO A 33 4.04 6.79 -11.34
N LEU A 34 2.71 6.94 -11.36
CA LEU A 34 1.80 6.08 -10.60
C LEU A 34 1.75 4.69 -11.23
N MET A 35 1.60 3.64 -10.42
CA MET A 35 1.31 2.31 -10.92
C MET A 35 -0.21 2.16 -11.04
N VAL A 36 -0.69 1.82 -12.23
CA VAL A 36 -2.13 1.60 -12.46
C VAL A 36 -2.35 0.30 -13.21
N ARG A 37 -3.57 -0.25 -13.10
CA ARG A 37 -4.06 -1.33 -13.95
C ARG A 37 -5.28 -0.88 -14.73
N ARG A 38 -5.58 -1.57 -15.83
CA ARG A 38 -6.81 -1.35 -16.59
C ARG A 38 -7.98 -2.09 -15.92
N ARG A 39 -9.11 -1.40 -15.73
CA ARG A 39 -10.36 -1.98 -15.22
C ARG A 39 -11.52 -1.45 -16.06
N GLY A 40 -11.94 -2.24 -17.04
CA GLY A 40 -12.87 -1.79 -18.09
C GLY A 40 -12.27 -0.64 -18.91
N ASP A 41 -13.00 0.48 -18.96
CA ASP A 41 -12.58 1.72 -19.65
C ASP A 41 -11.84 2.71 -18.74
N GLN A 42 -11.53 2.29 -17.51
CA GLN A 42 -10.90 3.12 -16.50
C GLN A 42 -9.58 2.51 -16.03
N PHE A 43 -8.79 3.34 -15.35
CA PHE A 43 -7.56 2.89 -14.70
C PHE A 43 -7.76 2.87 -13.19
N GLU A 44 -7.25 1.86 -12.52
CA GLU A 44 -7.30 1.75 -11.07
C GLU A 44 -5.88 1.87 -10.51
N VAL A 45 -5.69 2.73 -9.49
CA VAL A 45 -4.37 2.89 -8.85
C VAL A 45 -3.98 1.62 -8.10
N VAL A 46 -2.78 1.13 -8.36
CA VAL A 46 -2.15 0.01 -7.65
C VAL A 46 -1.16 0.55 -6.63
N ASP A 47 -0.41 1.61 -6.99
CA ASP A 47 0.48 2.33 -6.08
C ASP A 47 0.54 3.82 -6.45
N GLY A 48 0.73 4.65 -5.43
CA GLY A 48 0.92 6.09 -5.54
C GLY A 48 -0.29 6.92 -5.11
N ASP A 49 -1.18 6.41 -4.26
CA ASP A 49 -2.36 7.15 -3.78
C ASP A 49 -2.02 8.52 -3.20
N ARG A 50 -0.91 8.64 -2.46
CA ARG A 50 -0.41 9.91 -1.93
C ARG A 50 0.00 10.88 -3.02
N ARG A 51 0.68 10.39 -4.07
CA ARG A 51 1.07 11.18 -5.24
C ARG A 51 -0.15 11.63 -6.03
N LEU A 52 -1.15 10.76 -6.21
CA LEU A 52 -2.41 11.14 -6.84
C LEU A 52 -3.17 12.20 -6.04
N ALA A 53 -3.20 12.09 -4.71
CA ALA A 53 -3.80 13.10 -3.84
C ALA A 53 -3.09 14.45 -3.90
N ALA A 54 -1.76 14.45 -3.79
CA ALA A 54 -0.96 15.66 -3.91
C ALA A 54 -1.09 16.30 -5.30
N ALA A 55 -1.17 15.50 -6.37
CA ALA A 55 -1.37 16.00 -7.73
C ALA A 55 -2.71 16.69 -7.92
N TRP A 56 -3.80 16.16 -7.35
CA TRP A 56 -5.10 16.84 -7.34
C TRP A 56 -5.04 18.16 -6.58
N GLN A 57 -4.40 18.20 -5.41
CA GLN A 57 -4.21 19.44 -4.65
C GLN A 57 -3.27 20.44 -5.37
N ALA A 58 -2.33 19.93 -6.18
CA ALA A 58 -1.45 20.73 -7.02
C ALA A 58 -2.16 21.33 -8.23
N GLY A 59 -3.38 20.87 -8.55
CA GLY A 59 -4.15 21.31 -9.73
C GLY A 59 -3.77 20.59 -11.03
N CYS A 60 -3.07 19.45 -10.93
CA CYS A 60 -2.71 18.65 -12.10
C CYS A 60 -3.97 18.05 -12.76
N ARG A 61 -4.13 18.27 -14.07
CA ARG A 61 -5.21 17.66 -14.87
C ARG A 61 -4.85 16.24 -15.33
N GLU A 62 -3.56 16.00 -15.51
CA GLU A 62 -3.01 14.72 -15.97
C GLU A 62 -1.81 14.36 -15.09
N VAL A 63 -1.56 13.05 -14.97
CA VAL A 63 -0.49 12.49 -14.16
C VAL A 63 0.21 11.37 -14.95
N PRO A 64 1.53 11.24 -14.87
CA PRO A 64 2.24 10.13 -15.50
C PRO A 64 1.88 8.82 -14.79
N VAL A 65 1.58 7.79 -15.59
CA VAL A 65 1.23 6.46 -15.11
C VAL A 65 1.99 5.39 -15.88
N MET A 66 2.30 4.29 -15.20
CA MET A 66 2.70 3.04 -15.82
C MET A 66 1.56 2.05 -15.68
N VAL A 67 1.10 1.52 -16.82
CA VAL A 67 -0.01 0.57 -16.87
C VAL A 67 0.54 -0.85 -16.81
N TYR A 68 0.07 -1.63 -15.84
CA TYR A 68 0.38 -3.04 -15.69
C TYR A 68 -0.86 -3.89 -15.98
N ASP A 69 -0.62 -5.03 -16.60
CA ASP A 69 -1.64 -6.06 -16.78
C ASP A 69 -1.64 -6.96 -15.55
N LEU A 70 -2.52 -6.64 -14.59
CA LEU A 70 -2.64 -7.34 -13.31
C LEU A 70 -4.09 -7.76 -13.09
N ASP A 71 -4.28 -9.05 -12.80
CA ASP A 71 -5.59 -9.54 -12.33
C ASP A 71 -5.91 -9.01 -10.92
N ASP A 72 -7.12 -9.28 -10.41
CA ASP A 72 -7.58 -8.84 -9.09
C ASP A 72 -6.69 -9.35 -7.95
N ARG A 73 -6.20 -10.58 -8.07
CA ARG A 73 -5.31 -11.19 -7.09
C ARG A 73 -3.97 -10.45 -7.12
N GLN A 74 -3.30 -10.40 -8.27
CA GLN A 74 -2.02 -9.72 -8.49
C GLN A 74 -2.06 -8.25 -8.06
N THR A 75 -3.16 -7.56 -8.32
CA THR A 75 -3.34 -6.17 -7.90
C THR A 75 -3.39 -6.02 -6.40
N HIS A 76 -4.15 -6.88 -5.73
CA HIS A 76 -4.21 -6.90 -4.28
C HIS A 76 -2.80 -7.07 -3.69
N ILE A 77 -2.05 -8.01 -4.25
CA ILE A 77 -0.67 -8.33 -3.84
C ILE A 77 0.26 -7.12 -4.02
N GLN A 78 0.21 -6.47 -5.18
CA GLN A 78 1.08 -5.31 -5.42
C GLN A 78 0.77 -4.15 -4.48
N ARG A 79 -0.50 -3.90 -4.18
CA ARG A 79 -0.90 -2.92 -3.15
C ARG A 79 -0.32 -3.27 -1.79
N MET A 80 -0.31 -4.55 -1.45
CA MET A 80 0.27 -5.00 -0.19
C MET A 80 1.75 -4.72 -0.11
N LEU A 81 2.49 -5.12 -1.14
CA LEU A 81 3.93 -4.91 -1.22
C LEU A 81 4.25 -3.42 -1.15
N ALA A 82 3.52 -2.58 -1.89
CA ALA A 82 3.67 -1.13 -1.85
C ALA A 82 3.36 -0.53 -0.46
N ASN A 83 2.36 -1.06 0.25
CA ASN A 83 2.07 -0.60 1.61
C ASN A 83 3.13 -1.06 2.63
N LEU A 84 3.73 -2.23 2.43
CA LEU A 84 4.79 -2.76 3.29
C LEU A 84 6.12 -2.02 3.10
N ASP A 85 6.43 -1.62 1.87
CA ASP A 85 7.65 -0.87 1.52
C ASP A 85 7.64 0.58 2.05
N ARG A 86 6.56 1.00 2.75
CA ARG A 86 6.54 2.28 3.47
C ARG A 86 7.59 2.25 4.58
N HIS A 87 8.30 3.37 4.75
CA HIS A 87 9.50 3.48 5.57
C HIS A 87 9.39 3.25 7.09
N ASP A 88 8.25 2.81 7.65
CA ASP A 88 8.16 2.36 9.05
C ASP A 88 6.75 1.77 9.36
N PRO A 89 6.43 0.54 8.92
CA PRO A 89 5.21 -0.09 9.38
C PRO A 89 5.43 -0.57 10.82
N ASP A 90 4.61 -0.08 11.75
CA ASP A 90 4.61 -0.61 13.12
C ASP A 90 4.42 -2.15 13.05
N PRO A 91 5.18 -2.92 13.85
CA PRO A 91 5.16 -4.39 13.80
C PRO A 91 3.75 -5.00 13.90
N VAL A 92 2.83 -4.35 14.60
CA VAL A 92 1.45 -4.80 14.78
C VAL A 92 0.59 -4.51 13.55
N SER A 93 0.69 -3.31 12.97
CA SER A 93 0.00 -2.98 11.71
C SER A 93 0.44 -3.92 10.59
N GLU A 94 1.75 -4.17 10.49
CA GLU A 94 2.33 -5.12 9.55
C GLU A 94 1.74 -6.52 9.77
N ALA A 95 1.79 -7.02 11.00
CA ALA A 95 1.23 -8.31 11.40
C ALA A 95 -0.26 -8.46 11.04
N LYS A 96 -1.10 -7.49 11.41
CA LYS A 96 -2.55 -7.50 11.12
C LYS A 96 -2.83 -7.53 9.64
N TYR A 97 -2.04 -6.78 8.87
CA TYR A 97 -2.21 -6.71 7.43
C TYR A 97 -1.83 -8.04 6.74
N ILE A 98 -0.70 -8.63 7.13
CA ILE A 98 -0.26 -9.95 6.67
C ILE A 98 -1.32 -11.01 7.02
N ALA A 99 -1.80 -11.03 8.26
CA ALA A 99 -2.84 -11.96 8.70
C ALA A 99 -4.11 -11.82 7.87
N LYS A 100 -4.59 -10.59 7.61
CA LYS A 100 -5.78 -10.37 6.79
C LYS A 100 -5.67 -11.01 5.40
N VAL A 101 -4.48 -11.01 4.82
CA VAL A 101 -4.28 -11.52 3.45
C VAL A 101 -4.16 -13.02 3.40
N ILE A 102 -3.43 -13.62 4.35
CA ILE A 102 -3.37 -15.07 4.48
C ILE A 102 -4.77 -15.63 4.74
N HIS A 103 -5.54 -15.01 5.65
CA HIS A 103 -6.92 -15.42 5.96
C HIS A 103 -7.90 -15.19 4.81
N ALA A 104 -7.67 -14.18 3.96
CA ALA A 104 -8.49 -13.97 2.77
C ALA A 104 -8.30 -15.07 1.69
N GLY A 105 -7.37 -16.02 1.91
CA GLY A 105 -7.08 -17.08 0.95
C GLY A 105 -6.36 -16.58 -0.30
N THR A 106 -5.86 -15.34 -0.28
CA THR A 106 -5.15 -14.75 -1.41
C THR A 106 -3.84 -15.48 -1.65
N PHE A 107 -3.22 -16.08 -0.62
CA PHE A 107 -2.02 -16.91 -0.71
C PHE A 107 -1.91 -17.94 0.41
N ASP A 108 -1.15 -19.01 0.13
CA ASP A 108 -0.47 -19.76 1.19
C ASP A 108 0.75 -18.97 1.73
N ILE A 109 1.19 -19.33 2.93
CA ILE A 109 2.25 -18.61 3.65
C ILE A 109 3.58 -18.66 2.88
N GLU A 110 3.89 -19.79 2.24
CA GLU A 110 5.13 -19.99 1.48
C GLU A 110 5.21 -19.06 0.26
N THR A 111 4.16 -19.02 -0.56
CA THR A 111 4.06 -18.16 -1.74
C THR A 111 4.12 -16.69 -1.35
N PHE A 112 3.48 -16.34 -0.23
CA PHE A 112 3.50 -14.98 0.30
C PHE A 112 4.91 -14.56 0.75
N ALA A 113 5.60 -15.41 1.51
CA ALA A 113 6.97 -15.17 1.96
C ALA A 113 7.94 -14.99 0.78
N ALA A 114 7.85 -15.86 -0.23
CA ALA A 114 8.69 -15.80 -1.43
C ALA A 114 8.47 -14.50 -2.22
N LYS A 115 7.21 -14.07 -2.39
CA LYS A 115 6.89 -12.81 -3.08
C LYS A 115 7.36 -11.57 -2.34
N LEU A 116 7.44 -11.64 -1.02
CA LEU A 116 7.98 -10.58 -0.16
C LEU A 116 9.50 -10.56 -0.07
N GLY A 117 10.18 -11.62 -0.54
CA GLY A 117 11.61 -11.80 -0.31
C GLY A 117 11.95 -11.99 1.18
N ARG A 118 11.03 -12.58 1.96
CA ARG A 118 11.18 -12.85 3.39
C ARG A 118 11.17 -14.35 3.66
N SER A 119 11.69 -14.77 4.82
CA SER A 119 11.63 -16.17 5.25
C SER A 119 10.24 -16.56 5.72
N LEU A 120 9.94 -17.86 5.68
CA LEU A 120 8.70 -18.42 6.22
C LEU A 120 8.52 -18.05 7.70
N ASP A 121 9.57 -18.28 8.51
CA ASP A 121 9.62 -17.95 9.94
C ASP A 121 9.28 -16.48 10.22
N TRP A 122 9.71 -15.56 9.34
CA TRP A 122 9.41 -14.14 9.49
C TRP A 122 7.90 -13.89 9.32
N VAL A 123 7.26 -14.51 8.33
CA VAL A 123 5.81 -14.39 8.11
C VAL A 123 5.04 -15.02 9.26
N GLU A 124 5.43 -16.20 9.73
CA GLU A 124 4.79 -16.87 10.88
C GLU A 124 4.90 -16.06 12.18
N GLY A 125 6.05 -15.43 12.43
CA GLY A 125 6.21 -14.51 13.56
C GLY A 125 5.25 -13.32 13.49
N ARG A 126 5.01 -12.79 12.29
CA ARG A 126 4.00 -11.73 12.08
C ARG A 126 2.58 -12.22 12.29
N LEU A 127 2.24 -13.43 11.83
CA LEU A 127 0.93 -14.02 12.12
C LEU A 127 0.72 -14.22 13.62
N THR A 128 1.74 -14.68 14.33
CA THR A 128 1.72 -14.81 15.79
C THR A 128 1.42 -13.48 16.47
N ILE A 129 2.10 -12.39 16.09
CA ILE A 129 1.83 -11.04 16.61
C ILE A 129 0.37 -10.62 16.36
N ALA A 130 -0.20 -10.95 15.20
CA ALA A 130 -1.58 -10.60 14.87
C ALA A 130 -2.61 -11.32 15.76
N GLU A 131 -2.28 -12.53 16.22
CA GLU A 131 -3.12 -13.36 17.09
C GLU A 131 -2.91 -13.08 18.59
N MET A 132 -1.85 -12.35 18.96
CA MET A 132 -1.60 -11.99 20.35
C MET A 132 -2.75 -11.18 20.97
N PRO A 133 -3.00 -11.30 22.29
CA PRO A 133 -3.95 -10.43 22.98
C PRO A 133 -3.65 -8.93 22.79
N PRO A 134 -4.68 -8.05 22.77
CA PRO A 134 -4.48 -6.62 22.49
C PRO A 134 -3.46 -5.92 23.40
N TYR A 135 -3.33 -6.34 24.65
CA TYR A 135 -2.34 -5.76 25.58
C TYR A 135 -0.89 -6.10 25.20
N MET A 136 -0.63 -7.26 24.60
CA MET A 136 0.69 -7.64 24.11
C MET A 136 1.01 -6.92 22.81
N GLN A 137 0.02 -6.79 21.92
CA GLN A 137 0.17 -5.99 20.70
C GLN A 137 0.48 -4.53 21.04
N ALA A 138 -0.23 -3.94 22.01
CA ALA A 138 0.03 -2.56 22.44
C ALA A 138 1.46 -2.35 22.95
N ALA A 139 2.04 -3.35 23.63
CA ALA A 139 3.42 -3.29 24.10
C ALA A 139 4.48 -3.38 22.98
N LEU A 140 4.08 -3.77 21.76
CA LEU A 140 4.94 -3.84 20.58
C LEU A 140 4.79 -2.62 19.65
N ALA A 141 3.84 -1.73 19.95
CA ALA A 141 3.52 -0.55 19.16
C ALA A 141 4.17 0.75 19.70
N GLU A 142 5.02 0.64 20.73
CA GLU A 142 5.96 1.67 21.22
C GLU A 142 7.29 1.64 20.45
#